data_AF-A0A3D3SEE8-F1
#
_entry.id   AF-A0A3D3SEE8-F1
#
_cell.length_a   1.000
_cell.length_b   1.000
_cell.length_c   1.000
_cell.angle_alpha   90.00
_cell.angle_beta   90.00
_cell.angle_gamma   90.00
#
_symmetry.space_group_name_H-M   'P 1'
#
loop_
_entity.id
_entity.type
_entity.pdbx_description
1 polymer ?
#
loop_
_entity_poly.entity_id
_entity_poly.type
_entity_poly.pdbx_seq_one_letter_code
_entity_poly.pdbx_strand_id
1 'polypeptide(L)'
;MEFGRLIVAMASPFRKDLELDIGKAASLARRLVDDGVDALVLSGTTGESPTLTRQEKIDLIKAVRKAVSVPLIGNAGTNSTAASIQNALDAEEAGADGLLLVAPYYNKPDQGMLYDHFAAIASSVKIPSMLYNVPGRTGISIRPETIVKLSHDVPNITMLKDAAGVLDDTTIVIKNAAPGFRVYTGEDSLTLPTLAIGGYGVVSVTGHVAGRIMKKMIEA
;
A
#
# COMPACT_ATOMS: atom_id res chain seq x y z
N MET A 1 13.16 5.73 -5.82
CA MET A 1 11.94 6.31 -6.42
C MET A 1 11.10 6.86 -5.28
N GLU A 2 10.50 8.04 -5.44
CA GLU A 2 9.63 8.65 -4.42
C GLU A 2 8.16 8.43 -4.79
N PHE A 3 7.32 8.07 -3.82
CA PHE A 3 5.87 7.81 -4.02
C PHE A 3 4.99 9.03 -3.66
N GLY A 4 5.62 10.15 -3.27
CA GLY A 4 4.94 11.37 -2.83
C GLY A 4 4.23 11.23 -1.48
N ARG A 5 3.36 12.19 -1.14
CA ARG A 5 2.74 12.29 0.21
C ARG A 5 1.24 12.02 0.20
N LEU A 6 0.59 12.11 -0.96
CA LEU A 6 -0.81 11.74 -1.15
C LEU A 6 -0.92 10.54 -2.09
N ILE A 7 -1.05 9.35 -1.52
CA ILE A 7 -1.27 8.11 -2.26
C ILE A 7 -2.75 7.75 -2.15
N VAL A 8 -3.39 7.31 -3.24
CA VAL A 8 -4.79 6.84 -3.18
C VAL A 8 -4.88 5.32 -3.34
N ALA A 9 -5.56 4.66 -2.41
CA ALA A 9 -5.93 3.25 -2.50
C ALA A 9 -7.08 3.05 -3.49
N MET A 10 -6.76 3.07 -4.78
CA MET A 10 -7.72 3.17 -5.87
C MET A 10 -8.75 2.04 -5.83
N ALA A 11 -10.03 2.41 -5.90
CA ALA A 11 -11.13 1.48 -6.10
C ALA A 11 -11.02 0.78 -7.47
N SER A 12 -11.55 -0.43 -7.56
CA SER A 12 -11.63 -1.21 -8.80
C SER A 12 -13.03 -1.06 -9.39
N PRO A 13 -13.21 -0.35 -10.52
CA PRO A 13 -14.54 -0.18 -11.11
C PRO A 13 -15.04 -1.48 -11.73
N PHE A 14 -16.31 -1.81 -11.51
CA PHE A 14 -16.96 -2.97 -12.12
C PHE A 14 -18.11 -2.54 -13.04
N ARG A 15 -18.35 -3.34 -14.06
CA ARG A 15 -19.54 -3.22 -14.92
C ARG A 15 -20.76 -3.85 -14.23
N LYS A 16 -21.94 -3.71 -14.84
CA LYS A 16 -23.20 -4.27 -14.30
C LYS A 16 -23.21 -5.80 -14.24
N ASP A 17 -22.42 -6.46 -15.09
CA ASP A 17 -22.19 -7.90 -15.11
C ASP A 17 -21.16 -8.36 -14.05
N LEU A 18 -20.71 -7.45 -13.17
CA LEU A 18 -19.71 -7.68 -12.10
C LEU A 18 -18.30 -7.99 -12.59
N GLU A 19 -18.06 -7.86 -13.90
CA GLU A 19 -16.73 -7.99 -14.48
C GLU A 19 -15.94 -6.68 -14.31
N LEU A 20 -14.63 -6.80 -14.09
CA LEU A 20 -13.74 -5.66 -13.93
C LEU A 20 -13.79 -4.73 -15.16
N ASP A 21 -14.04 -3.44 -14.94
CA ASP A 21 -14.07 -2.42 -15.98
C ASP A 21 -12.69 -1.74 -16.12
N ILE A 22 -11.82 -2.37 -16.91
CA ILE A 22 -10.47 -1.89 -17.23
C ILE A 22 -10.48 -0.47 -17.81
N GLY A 23 -11.43 -0.15 -18.70
CA GLY A 23 -11.51 1.17 -19.34
C GLY A 23 -11.88 2.26 -18.34
N LYS A 24 -12.80 1.95 -17.43
CA LYS A 24 -13.18 2.84 -16.33
C LYS A 24 -12.08 2.97 -15.30
N ALA A 25 -11.34 1.90 -15.00
CA ALA A 25 -10.18 1.93 -14.10
C ALA A 25 -9.09 2.89 -14.62
N ALA A 26 -8.72 2.79 -15.90
CA ALA A 26 -7.77 3.70 -16.53
C ALA A 26 -8.24 5.17 -16.48
N SER A 27 -9.55 5.39 -16.68
CA SER A 27 -10.14 6.73 -16.62
C SER A 27 -10.18 7.29 -15.19
N LEU A 28 -10.45 6.44 -14.19
CA LEU A 28 -10.39 6.80 -12.78
C LEU A 28 -8.96 7.19 -12.38
N ALA A 29 -7.97 6.39 -12.78
CA ALA A 29 -6.56 6.66 -12.51
C ALA A 29 -6.13 8.04 -13.04
N ARG A 30 -6.45 8.38 -14.30
CA ARG A 30 -6.16 9.70 -14.87
C ARG A 30 -6.77 10.83 -14.05
N ARG A 31 -8.08 10.72 -13.74
CA ARG A 31 -8.77 11.73 -12.93
C ARG A 31 -8.11 11.94 -11.56
N LEU A 32 -7.74 10.86 -10.88
CA LEU A 32 -7.07 10.95 -9.57
C LEU A 32 -5.73 11.68 -9.68
N VAL A 33 -4.92 11.36 -10.70
CA VAL A 33 -3.65 12.05 -10.96
C VAL A 33 -3.88 13.53 -11.29
N ASP A 34 -4.88 13.86 -12.12
CA ASP A 34 -5.27 15.24 -12.44
C ASP A 34 -5.78 16.02 -11.19
N ASP A 35 -6.20 15.31 -10.15
CA ASP A 35 -6.58 15.87 -8.84
C ASP A 35 -5.38 16.02 -7.88
N GLY A 36 -4.16 15.76 -8.34
CA GLY A 36 -2.92 15.97 -7.60
C GLY A 36 -2.49 14.77 -6.75
N VAL A 37 -3.02 13.58 -7.02
CA VAL A 37 -2.58 12.34 -6.37
C VAL A 37 -1.18 11.96 -6.88
N ASP A 38 -0.28 11.68 -5.93
CA ASP A 38 1.14 11.44 -6.22
C ASP A 38 1.42 10.01 -6.69
N ALA A 39 0.66 9.04 -6.17
CA ALA A 39 0.79 7.62 -6.52
C ALA A 39 -0.52 6.87 -6.29
N LEU A 40 -0.64 5.70 -6.91
CA LEU A 40 -1.84 4.85 -6.80
C LEU A 40 -1.49 3.49 -6.21
N VAL A 41 -2.22 3.08 -5.18
CA VAL A 41 -2.27 1.68 -4.75
C VAL A 41 -3.38 0.98 -5.52
N LEU A 42 -3.04 -0.11 -6.22
CA LEU A 42 -3.95 -0.90 -7.04
C LEU A 42 -4.26 -2.23 -6.38
N SER A 43 -5.51 -2.68 -6.53
CA SER A 43 -5.99 -3.95 -5.95
C SER A 43 -5.70 -4.07 -4.46
N GLY A 44 -5.69 -2.97 -3.71
CA GLY A 44 -5.63 -2.98 -2.24
C GLY A 44 -6.98 -3.37 -1.63
N THR A 45 -7.16 -3.21 -0.32
CA THR A 45 -8.45 -3.48 0.34
C THR A 45 -9.60 -2.67 -0.27
N THR A 46 -9.38 -1.37 -0.52
CA THR A 46 -10.36 -0.47 -1.16
C THR A 46 -10.60 -0.80 -2.63
N GLY A 47 -9.61 -1.42 -3.29
CA GLY A 47 -9.75 -1.98 -4.64
C GLY A 47 -10.28 -3.42 -4.65
N GLU A 48 -10.85 -3.89 -3.54
CA GLU A 48 -11.53 -5.19 -3.43
C GLU A 48 -10.62 -6.39 -3.75
N SER A 49 -9.36 -6.32 -3.30
CA SER A 49 -8.37 -7.40 -3.48
C SER A 49 -8.83 -8.84 -3.15
N PRO A 50 -9.72 -9.08 -2.17
CA PRO A 50 -10.17 -10.43 -1.84
C PRO A 50 -11.06 -11.07 -2.91
N THR A 51 -11.72 -10.28 -3.75
CA THR A 51 -12.67 -10.78 -4.77
C THR A 51 -12.11 -10.75 -6.19
N LEU A 52 -10.97 -10.09 -6.40
CA LEU A 52 -10.28 -10.08 -7.69
C LEU A 52 -9.44 -11.34 -7.89
N THR A 53 -9.56 -11.94 -9.07
CA THR A 53 -8.70 -13.00 -9.56
C THR A 53 -7.26 -12.50 -9.79
N ARG A 54 -6.32 -13.44 -9.90
CA ARG A 54 -4.92 -13.14 -10.25
C ARG A 54 -4.82 -12.37 -11.57
N GLN A 55 -5.55 -12.82 -12.59
CA GLN A 55 -5.49 -12.22 -13.93
C GLN A 55 -6.07 -10.79 -13.93
N GLU A 56 -7.19 -10.56 -13.24
CA GLU A 56 -7.77 -9.22 -13.11
C GLU A 56 -6.81 -8.22 -12.44
N LYS A 57 -6.05 -8.67 -11.43
CA LYS A 57 -5.03 -7.83 -10.78
C LYS A 57 -3.92 -7.43 -11.76
N ILE A 58 -3.44 -8.39 -12.56
CA ILE A 58 -2.41 -8.16 -13.59
C ILE A 58 -2.93 -7.19 -14.66
N ASP A 59 -4.14 -7.42 -15.16
CA ASP A 59 -4.75 -6.59 -16.20
C ASP A 59 -5.02 -5.17 -15.72
N LEU A 60 -5.42 -5.01 -14.45
CA LEU A 60 -5.59 -3.71 -13.82
C LEU A 60 -4.28 -2.92 -13.80
N ILE A 61 -3.18 -3.53 -13.33
CA ILE A 61 -1.86 -2.88 -13.27
C ILE A 61 -1.43 -2.45 -14.68
N LYS A 62 -1.50 -3.36 -15.66
CA LYS A 62 -1.11 -3.07 -17.05
C LYS A 62 -1.95 -1.95 -17.66
N ALA A 63 -3.26 -1.93 -17.40
CA ALA A 63 -4.15 -0.91 -17.93
C ALA A 63 -3.89 0.47 -17.32
N VAL A 64 -3.72 0.53 -15.99
CA VAL A 64 -3.42 1.79 -15.30
C VAL A 64 -2.03 2.30 -15.67
N ARG A 65 -1.01 1.42 -15.78
CA ARG A 65 0.34 1.79 -16.21
C ARG A 65 0.34 2.45 -17.59
N LYS A 66 -0.50 1.99 -18.52
CA LYS A 66 -0.66 2.61 -19.84
C LYS A 66 -1.35 3.98 -19.78
N ALA A 67 -2.12 4.25 -18.73
CA ALA A 67 -2.97 5.44 -18.63
C ALA A 67 -2.30 6.62 -17.91
N VAL A 68 -1.38 6.37 -16.98
CA VAL A 68 -0.70 7.39 -16.16
C VAL A 68 0.78 7.09 -16.02
N SER A 69 1.60 8.08 -15.66
CA SER A 69 3.05 7.95 -15.43
C SER A 69 3.49 8.01 -13.96
N VAL A 70 2.55 8.27 -13.03
CA VAL A 70 2.84 8.28 -11.59
C VAL A 70 3.23 6.88 -11.08
N PRO A 71 3.93 6.77 -9.94
CA PRO A 71 4.22 5.49 -9.32
C PRO A 71 2.96 4.66 -9.03
N LEU A 72 3.03 3.37 -9.33
CA LEU A 72 1.98 2.39 -9.05
C LEU A 72 2.43 1.38 -7.99
N ILE A 73 1.63 1.19 -6.95
CA ILE A 73 1.87 0.20 -5.91
C ILE A 73 0.87 -0.95 -6.09
N GLY A 74 1.35 -2.13 -6.47
CA GLY A 74 0.52 -3.32 -6.63
C GLY A 74 0.33 -4.07 -5.31
N ASN A 75 -0.89 -4.45 -4.97
CA ASN A 75 -1.10 -5.33 -3.81
C ASN A 75 -0.59 -6.75 -4.09
N ALA A 76 0.38 -7.19 -3.30
CA ALA A 76 0.87 -8.57 -3.32
C ALA A 76 0.49 -9.36 -2.05
N GLY A 77 0.30 -8.68 -0.92
CA GLY A 77 0.04 -9.33 0.36
C GLY A 77 -1.26 -10.14 0.39
N THR A 78 -1.15 -11.35 0.93
CA THR A 78 -2.26 -12.26 1.29
C THR A 78 -1.92 -12.94 2.62
N ASN A 79 -2.75 -13.88 3.07
CA ASN A 79 -2.42 -14.70 4.24
C ASN A 79 -1.54 -15.94 3.95
N SER A 80 -1.11 -16.13 2.70
CA SER A 80 -0.22 -17.20 2.27
C SER A 80 1.09 -16.61 1.73
N THR A 81 2.22 -16.98 2.32
CA THR A 81 3.55 -16.49 1.88
C THR A 81 3.82 -16.86 0.42
N ALA A 82 3.56 -18.11 0.03
CA ALA A 82 3.77 -18.57 -1.34
C ALA A 82 2.89 -17.82 -2.36
N ALA A 83 1.61 -17.61 -2.04
CA ALA A 83 0.71 -16.84 -2.91
C ALA A 83 1.14 -15.37 -3.00
N SER A 84 1.64 -14.80 -1.91
CA SER A 84 2.11 -13.41 -1.88
C SER A 84 3.39 -13.21 -2.69
N ILE A 85 4.31 -14.18 -2.67
CA ILE A 85 5.50 -14.19 -3.55
C ILE A 85 5.07 -14.20 -5.02
N GLN A 86 4.11 -15.07 -5.39
CA GLN A 86 3.63 -15.11 -6.77
C GLN A 86 2.99 -13.79 -7.18
N ASN A 87 2.14 -13.20 -6.33
CA ASN A 87 1.52 -11.90 -6.62
C ASN A 87 2.55 -10.77 -6.72
N ALA A 88 3.63 -10.82 -5.93
CA ALA A 88 4.72 -9.86 -5.97
C ALA A 88 5.44 -9.88 -7.32
N LEU A 89 5.81 -11.09 -7.78
CA LEU A 89 6.42 -11.30 -9.10
C LEU A 89 5.50 -10.84 -10.23
N ASP A 90 4.22 -11.20 -10.17
CA ASP A 90 3.25 -10.81 -11.18
C ASP A 90 3.04 -9.30 -11.25
N ALA A 91 3.00 -8.63 -10.09
CA ALA A 91 2.85 -7.19 -10.02
C ALA A 91 4.08 -6.46 -10.57
N GLU A 92 5.29 -6.93 -10.24
CA GLU A 92 6.54 -6.40 -10.79
C GLU A 92 6.57 -6.57 -12.33
N GLU A 93 6.27 -7.77 -12.84
CA GLU A 93 6.23 -8.04 -14.27
C GLU A 93 5.15 -7.22 -15.00
N ALA A 94 4.01 -6.97 -14.34
CA ALA A 94 2.94 -6.13 -14.88
C ALA A 94 3.28 -4.63 -14.92
N GLY A 95 4.37 -4.21 -14.28
CA GLY A 95 4.86 -2.83 -14.29
C GLY A 95 4.48 -2.01 -13.06
N ALA A 96 4.24 -2.65 -11.91
CA ALA A 96 4.17 -1.94 -10.63
C ALA A 96 5.56 -1.40 -10.23
N ASP A 97 5.58 -0.22 -9.62
CA ASP A 97 6.78 0.46 -9.14
C ASP A 97 7.07 0.15 -7.66
N GLY A 98 6.10 -0.41 -6.95
CA GLY A 98 6.23 -0.90 -5.58
C GLY A 98 5.13 -1.89 -5.22
N LEU A 99 5.24 -2.49 -4.03
CA LEU A 99 4.29 -3.48 -3.53
C LEU A 99 3.60 -3.03 -2.24
N LEU A 100 2.35 -3.44 -2.05
CA LEU A 100 1.65 -3.37 -0.77
C LEU A 100 1.53 -4.77 -0.16
N LEU A 101 2.04 -4.93 1.06
CA LEU A 101 2.11 -6.19 1.80
C LEU A 101 1.31 -6.11 3.11
N VAL A 102 0.05 -6.54 3.08
CA VAL A 102 -0.78 -6.65 4.28
C VAL A 102 -0.30 -7.76 5.20
N ALA A 103 -0.40 -7.57 6.53
CA ALA A 103 -0.22 -8.66 7.47
C ALA A 103 -1.17 -9.84 7.16
N PRO A 104 -0.71 -11.10 7.24
CA PRO A 104 -1.56 -12.28 7.08
C PRO A 104 -2.79 -12.22 7.97
N TYR A 105 -3.95 -12.15 7.32
CA TYR A 105 -5.25 -12.15 7.96
C TYR A 105 -5.75 -13.59 8.19
N TYR A 106 -6.70 -13.75 9.12
CA TYR A 106 -7.35 -15.02 9.48
C TYR A 106 -6.45 -16.02 10.26
N ASN A 107 -5.27 -16.36 9.75
CA ASN A 107 -4.39 -17.38 10.34
C ASN A 107 -3.53 -16.89 11.52
N LYS A 108 -3.44 -15.58 11.75
CA LYS A 108 -2.85 -14.94 12.96
C LYS A 108 -1.43 -15.44 13.33
N PRO A 109 -0.43 -15.32 12.43
CA PRO A 109 0.96 -15.64 12.76
C PRO A 109 1.51 -14.79 13.91
N ASP A 110 2.56 -15.31 14.57
CA ASP A 110 3.34 -14.53 15.54
C ASP A 110 4.32 -13.55 14.85
N GLN A 111 5.04 -12.75 15.65
CA GLN A 111 5.93 -11.72 15.12
C GLN A 111 7.15 -12.28 14.37
N GLY A 112 7.67 -13.46 14.76
CA GLY A 112 8.77 -14.10 14.04
C GLY A 112 8.31 -14.60 12.68
N MET A 113 7.12 -15.20 12.63
CA MET A 113 6.48 -15.62 11.39
C MET A 113 6.12 -14.43 10.48
N LEU A 114 5.67 -13.30 11.05
CA LEU A 114 5.46 -12.06 10.28
C LEU A 114 6.76 -11.57 9.65
N TYR A 115 7.84 -11.56 10.41
CA TYR A 115 9.17 -11.20 9.92
C TYR A 115 9.55 -12.08 8.71
N ASP A 116 9.49 -13.40 8.87
CA ASP A 116 9.86 -14.35 7.82
C ASP A 116 8.96 -14.22 6.58
N HIS A 117 7.66 -14.00 6.79
CA HIS A 117 6.68 -13.79 5.71
C HIS A 117 7.05 -12.57 4.85
N PHE A 118 7.27 -11.40 5.48
CA PHE A 118 7.59 -10.19 4.74
C PHE A 118 8.98 -10.24 4.10
N ALA A 119 9.98 -10.78 4.81
CA ALA A 119 11.32 -10.93 4.29
C ALA A 119 11.35 -11.84 3.04
N ALA A 120 10.61 -12.95 3.06
CA ALA A 120 10.52 -13.87 1.93
C ALA A 120 9.87 -13.22 0.69
N ILE A 121 8.80 -12.45 0.87
CA ILE A 121 8.13 -11.75 -0.24
C ILE A 121 9.00 -10.64 -0.81
N ALA A 122 9.55 -9.79 0.06
CA ALA A 122 10.38 -8.69 -0.39
C ALA A 122 11.63 -9.19 -1.12
N SER A 123 12.25 -10.28 -0.65
CA SER A 123 13.43 -10.86 -1.30
C SER A 123 13.15 -11.50 -2.68
N SER A 124 11.89 -11.70 -3.07
CA SER A 124 11.56 -12.28 -4.37
C SER A 124 11.48 -11.28 -5.52
N VAL A 125 11.55 -9.97 -5.23
CA VAL A 125 11.41 -8.89 -6.22
C VAL A 125 12.50 -7.82 -6.04
N LYS A 126 12.65 -6.93 -7.01
CA LYS A 126 13.60 -5.81 -6.96
C LYS A 126 12.94 -4.49 -6.56
N ILE A 127 11.64 -4.35 -6.83
CA ILE A 127 10.87 -3.15 -6.48
C ILE A 127 10.65 -3.01 -4.95
N PRO A 128 10.51 -1.77 -4.44
CA PRO A 128 10.28 -1.51 -3.02
C PRO A 128 8.92 -2.04 -2.53
N SER A 129 8.89 -2.46 -1.26
CA SER A 129 7.72 -2.98 -0.56
C SER A 129 7.28 -2.05 0.57
N MET A 130 5.97 -1.87 0.67
CA MET A 130 5.26 -1.15 1.73
C MET A 130 4.56 -2.17 2.63
N LEU A 131 4.99 -2.25 3.88
CA LEU A 131 4.27 -3.02 4.90
C LEU A 131 2.91 -2.36 5.16
N TYR A 132 1.87 -3.15 5.39
CA TYR A 132 0.55 -2.65 5.69
C TYR A 132 0.02 -3.26 6.99
N ASN A 133 0.07 -2.46 8.05
CA ASN A 133 -0.43 -2.81 9.37
C ASN A 133 -1.89 -2.35 9.50
N VAL A 134 -2.83 -3.27 9.71
CA VAL A 134 -4.27 -2.97 9.81
C VAL A 134 -4.99 -3.97 10.73
N PRO A 135 -4.68 -3.98 12.04
CA PRO A 135 -5.19 -4.96 12.99
C PRO A 135 -6.72 -5.08 13.02
N GLY A 136 -7.44 -3.99 12.74
CA GLY A 136 -8.90 -4.00 12.62
C GLY A 136 -9.44 -4.91 11.52
N ARG A 137 -8.61 -5.34 10.57
CA ARG A 137 -8.97 -6.28 9.48
C ARG A 137 -8.23 -7.62 9.58
N THR A 138 -7.00 -7.62 10.07
CA THR A 138 -6.14 -8.82 10.10
C THR A 138 -6.28 -9.60 11.40
N GLY A 139 -6.74 -8.96 12.47
CA GLY A 139 -6.82 -9.55 13.81
C GLY A 139 -5.46 -9.66 14.52
N ILE A 140 -4.40 -9.13 13.93
CA ILE A 140 -3.04 -9.04 14.49
C ILE A 140 -2.36 -7.74 14.05
N SER A 141 -1.51 -7.18 14.91
CA SER A 141 -0.67 -6.03 14.58
C SER A 141 0.74 -6.48 14.24
N ILE A 142 1.37 -5.82 13.27
CA ILE A 142 2.82 -5.85 13.09
C ILE A 142 3.40 -4.90 14.13
N ARG A 143 4.11 -5.42 15.14
CA ARG A 143 4.61 -4.57 16.22
C ARG A 143 5.72 -3.63 15.74
N PRO A 144 5.91 -2.45 16.37
CA PRO A 144 6.96 -1.51 16.01
C PRO A 144 8.34 -2.15 15.92
N GLU A 145 8.69 -3.06 16.84
CA GLU A 145 10.00 -3.72 16.84
C GLU A 145 10.21 -4.58 15.59
N THR A 146 9.15 -5.27 15.15
CA THR A 146 9.18 -6.10 13.92
C THR A 146 9.33 -5.22 12.68
N ILE A 147 8.61 -4.09 12.61
CA ILE A 147 8.69 -3.14 11.50
C ILE A 147 10.09 -2.53 11.41
N VAL A 148 10.60 -2.05 12.55
CA VAL A 148 11.94 -1.46 12.64
C VAL A 148 12.98 -2.48 12.20
N LYS A 149 12.93 -3.71 12.73
CA LYS A 149 13.85 -4.77 12.34
C LYS A 149 13.79 -5.06 10.82
N LEU A 150 12.60 -5.23 10.25
CA LEU A 150 12.44 -5.43 8.80
C LEU A 150 13.02 -4.27 7.98
N SER A 151 12.86 -3.03 8.44
CA SER A 151 13.38 -1.85 7.73
C SER A 151 14.92 -1.81 7.66
N HIS A 152 15.61 -2.39 8.64
CA HIS A 152 17.07 -2.47 8.67
C HIS A 152 17.59 -3.73 7.96
N ASP A 153 16.91 -4.86 8.16
CA ASP A 153 17.39 -6.17 7.70
C ASP A 153 17.06 -6.44 6.22
N VAL A 154 16.02 -5.82 5.66
CA VAL A 154 15.49 -6.10 4.32
C VAL A 154 15.48 -4.83 3.46
N PRO A 155 16.50 -4.60 2.60
CA PRO A 155 16.75 -3.30 1.97
C PRO A 155 15.62 -2.73 1.11
N ASN A 156 14.76 -3.58 0.53
CA ASN A 156 13.64 -3.12 -0.28
C ASN A 156 12.33 -2.98 0.51
N ILE A 157 12.28 -3.29 1.80
CA ILE A 157 11.18 -2.87 2.69
C ILE A 157 11.45 -1.44 3.14
N THR A 158 10.80 -0.49 2.46
CA THR A 158 11.16 0.94 2.57
C THR A 158 10.01 1.82 3.09
N MET A 159 8.83 1.24 3.25
CA MET A 159 7.63 1.98 3.61
C MET A 159 6.72 1.21 4.56
N LEU A 160 5.94 1.96 5.33
CA LEU A 160 4.83 1.47 6.14
C LEU A 160 3.56 2.25 5.79
N LYS A 161 2.46 1.53 5.53
CA LYS A 161 1.10 2.03 5.67
C LYS A 161 0.57 1.59 7.04
N ASP A 162 0.45 2.53 7.97
CA ASP A 162 -0.03 2.29 9.31
C ASP A 162 -1.51 2.66 9.44
N ALA A 163 -2.37 1.64 9.48
CA ALA A 163 -3.80 1.75 9.79
C ALA A 163 -4.14 1.07 11.12
N ALA A 164 -3.19 0.99 12.06
CA ALA A 164 -3.48 0.61 13.44
C ALA A 164 -4.08 1.79 14.23
N GLY A 165 -3.77 3.02 13.83
CA GLY A 165 -4.29 4.23 14.47
C GLY A 165 -3.72 4.53 15.86
N VAL A 166 -2.61 3.88 16.22
CA VAL A 166 -1.93 4.05 17.52
C VAL A 166 -0.69 4.94 17.32
N LEU A 167 -0.85 6.25 17.52
CA LEU A 167 0.19 7.24 17.21
C LEU A 167 1.49 7.05 18.01
N ASP A 168 1.42 6.48 19.23
CA ASP A 168 2.61 6.16 20.03
C ASP A 168 3.47 5.10 19.34
N ASP A 169 2.84 4.02 18.85
CA ASP A 169 3.50 2.96 18.08
C ASP A 169 4.05 3.50 16.75
N THR A 170 3.27 4.32 16.04
CA THR A 170 3.72 4.99 14.82
C THR A 170 4.97 5.85 15.09
N THR A 171 5.01 6.58 16.21
CA THR A 171 6.14 7.42 16.61
C THR A 171 7.40 6.59 16.86
N ILE A 172 7.27 5.40 17.48
CA ILE A 172 8.38 4.47 17.68
C ILE A 172 8.97 4.05 16.32
N VAL A 173 8.13 3.73 15.34
CA VAL A 173 8.60 3.36 13.99
C VAL A 173 9.30 4.54 13.32
N ILE A 174 8.68 5.72 13.30
CA ILE A 174 9.25 6.93 12.68
C ILE A 174 10.65 7.23 13.24
N LYS A 175 10.83 7.09 14.55
CA LYS A 175 12.09 7.38 15.23
C LYS A 175 13.19 6.36 14.96
N ASN A 176 12.85 5.06 14.88
CA ASN A 176 13.85 3.98 14.97
C ASN A 176 14.04 3.21 13.65
N ALA A 177 13.16 3.37 12.66
CA ALA A 177 13.29 2.72 11.37
C ALA A 177 14.56 3.17 10.62
N ALA A 178 14.96 2.38 9.63
CA ALA A 178 16.14 2.67 8.82
C ALA A 178 16.07 4.06 8.14
N PRO A 179 17.21 4.72 7.91
CA PRO A 179 17.24 6.00 7.20
C PRO A 179 16.51 5.93 5.86
N GLY A 180 15.63 6.90 5.61
CA GLY A 180 14.83 6.96 4.37
C GLY A 180 13.55 6.14 4.39
N PHE A 181 13.28 5.37 5.45
CA PHE A 181 12.01 4.65 5.62
C PHE A 181 10.84 5.63 5.74
N ARG A 182 9.78 5.45 4.92
CA ARG A 182 8.62 6.36 4.90
C ARG A 182 7.42 5.74 5.60
N VAL A 183 6.88 6.44 6.59
CA VAL A 183 5.65 6.06 7.29
C VAL A 183 4.47 6.87 6.74
N TYR A 184 3.47 6.18 6.21
CA TYR A 184 2.20 6.74 5.77
C TYR A 184 1.10 6.29 6.72
N THR A 185 0.19 7.18 7.10
CA THR A 185 -1.05 6.72 7.74
C THR A 185 -1.96 6.08 6.70
N GLY A 186 -2.66 5.02 7.10
CA GLY A 186 -3.77 4.43 6.34
C GLY A 186 -5.15 4.90 6.82
N GLU A 187 -5.21 5.81 7.79
CA GLU A 187 -6.42 6.41 8.35
C GLU A 187 -6.53 7.88 7.93
N ASP A 188 -7.48 8.20 7.07
CA ASP A 188 -7.65 9.54 6.50
C ASP A 188 -7.82 10.62 7.58
N SER A 189 -8.58 10.31 8.65
CA SER A 189 -8.80 11.21 9.80
C SER A 189 -7.53 11.50 10.60
N LEU A 190 -6.53 10.62 10.52
CA LEU A 190 -5.25 10.77 11.21
C LEU A 190 -4.16 11.39 10.33
N THR A 191 -4.48 11.82 9.10
CA THR A 191 -3.48 12.43 8.19
C THR A 191 -2.71 13.55 8.87
N LEU A 192 -3.40 14.58 9.40
CA LEU A 192 -2.73 15.71 10.03
C LEU A 192 -1.98 15.32 11.32
N PRO A 193 -2.57 14.56 12.27
CA PRO A 193 -1.84 14.06 13.44
C PRO A 193 -0.57 13.26 13.09
N THR A 194 -0.64 12.35 12.12
CA THR A 194 0.50 11.54 11.71
C THR A 194 1.60 12.40 11.07
N LEU A 195 1.24 13.39 10.25
CA LEU A 195 2.21 14.36 9.73
C LEU A 195 2.90 15.15 10.85
N ALA A 196 2.16 15.56 11.88
CA ALA A 196 2.70 16.35 13.00
C ALA A 196 3.76 15.59 13.82
N ILE A 197 3.70 14.26 13.88
CA ILE A 197 4.69 13.41 14.57
C ILE A 197 5.83 12.94 13.64
N GLY A 198 5.91 13.45 12.42
CA GLY A 198 6.98 13.13 11.46
C GLY A 198 6.63 12.03 10.43
N GLY A 199 5.36 11.62 10.36
CA GLY A 199 4.87 10.78 9.27
C GLY A 199 5.01 11.50 7.93
N TYR A 200 5.21 10.73 6.86
CA TYR A 200 5.51 11.26 5.54
C TYR A 200 4.26 11.67 4.76
N GLY A 201 3.19 10.89 4.85
CA GLY A 201 1.98 11.10 4.06
C GLY A 201 0.83 10.19 4.43
N VAL A 202 -0.09 9.99 3.49
CA VAL A 202 -1.28 9.16 3.65
C VAL A 202 -1.47 8.23 2.45
N VAL A 203 -1.91 6.99 2.72
CA VAL A 203 -2.52 6.10 1.72
C VAL A 203 -4.04 6.13 1.93
N SER A 204 -4.68 6.99 1.16
CA SER A 204 -6.01 7.54 1.39
C SER A 204 -7.13 6.79 0.69
N VAL A 205 -8.31 6.78 1.30
CA VAL A 205 -9.60 6.50 0.64
C VAL A 205 -10.29 7.81 0.27
N THR A 206 -10.33 8.79 1.17
CA THR A 206 -10.97 10.11 0.94
C THR A 206 -10.40 10.87 -0.26
N GLY A 207 -9.15 10.61 -0.65
CA GLY A 207 -8.50 11.19 -1.82
C GLY A 207 -9.23 10.92 -3.13
N HIS A 208 -10.12 9.91 -3.20
CA HIS A 208 -11.01 9.72 -4.35
C HIS A 208 -11.98 10.88 -4.60
N VAL A 209 -12.39 11.59 -3.56
CA VAL A 209 -13.42 12.64 -3.64
C VAL A 209 -12.88 14.01 -3.24
N ALA A 210 -11.78 14.06 -2.49
CA ALA A 210 -11.22 15.29 -1.95
C ALA A 210 -9.70 15.42 -2.18
N GLY A 211 -9.15 14.77 -3.22
CA GLY A 211 -7.70 14.75 -3.51
C GLY A 211 -7.03 16.13 -3.46
N ARG A 212 -7.56 17.13 -4.17
CA ARG A 212 -7.03 18.50 -4.16
C ARG A 212 -7.06 19.17 -2.78
N ILE A 213 -8.09 18.91 -1.99
CA ILE A 213 -8.24 19.49 -0.64
C ILE A 213 -7.21 18.84 0.28
N MET A 214 -7.08 17.51 0.22
CA MET A 214 -6.09 16.77 1.00
C MET A 214 -4.66 17.18 0.62
N LYS A 215 -4.38 17.35 -0.68
CA LYS A 215 -3.07 17.79 -1.16
C LYS A 215 -2.69 19.15 -0.55
N LYS A 216 -3.60 20.13 -0.62
CA LYS A 216 -3.41 21.44 0.01
C LYS A 216 -3.20 21.35 1.53
N MET A 217 -3.94 20.48 2.22
CA MET A 217 -3.76 20.27 3.66
C MET A 217 -2.38 19.69 3.99
N ILE A 218 -1.84 18.81 3.16
CA ILE A 218 -0.51 18.18 3.37
C ILE A 218 0.64 19.17 3.09
N GLU A 219 0.42 20.15 2.22
CA GLU A 219 1.41 21.16 1.80
C GLU A 219 1.39 22.46 2.63
N ALA A 220 0.35 22.67 3.45
CA ALA A 220 0.20 23.83 4.32
C ALA A 220 1.16 23.77 5.53
#